data_AF-A0A2P7YQK9-F1
#
_entry.id   AF-A0A2P7YQK9-F1
#
_cell.length_a   1.000
_cell.length_b   1.000
_cell.length_c   1.000
_cell.angle_alpha   90.00
_cell.angle_beta   90.00
_cell.angle_gamma   90.00
#
_symmetry.space_group_name_H-M   'P 1'
#
loop_
_entity.id
_entity.type
_entity.pdbx_description
1 polymer ?
#
loop_
_entity_poly.entity_id
_entity_poly.type
_entity_poly.pdbx_seq_one_letter_code
_entity_poly.pdbx_strand_id
1 'polypeptide(L)'
;MSDRLFQKYSEILLTGSYAKFSPEKLHNLHKELGLMLPKAQESLEPSELFDLYELYFHVSLLTNHDVNAKLMLDRFNDEFSGQRSQKYLILKSMYYEATGEDKKAVDALGLSQDELRASRRLATFSKNKADGSQNIPEYIKSLVFYLNIQPSDITTWAELADQYAKIGDYEEAVFCLKEVLLHEPLAYSIFYKAGLYQYYHFLQQDKAKSEKDKDLASLYPIYQGARDLFLRAVEISASYTKAWVGLATMGESDLLDRLEKNKKTSADTKIQTFVKETIQVRELAKARVRELENLPSDAEILKHLQ
;
A
#
# COMPACT_ATOMS: atom_id res chain seq x y z
N MET A 1 10.32 26.38 -27.04
CA MET A 1 10.75 26.28 -25.61
C MET A 1 12.24 25.90 -25.58
N SER A 2 12.99 25.97 -24.47
CA SER A 2 14.29 25.26 -24.44
C SER A 2 14.04 23.79 -24.10
N ASP A 3 14.65 22.86 -24.84
CA ASP A 3 14.39 21.42 -24.67
C ASP A 3 14.57 20.93 -23.23
N ARG A 4 15.53 21.51 -22.51
CA ARG A 4 15.79 21.22 -21.09
C ARG A 4 14.62 21.59 -20.17
N LEU A 5 13.91 22.67 -20.47
CA LEU A 5 12.79 23.12 -19.64
C LEU A 5 11.57 22.23 -19.87
N PHE A 6 11.34 21.80 -21.12
CA PHE A 6 10.30 20.81 -21.42
C PHE A 6 10.56 19.49 -20.72
N GLN A 7 11.80 18.97 -20.80
CA GLN A 7 12.21 17.74 -20.11
C GLN A 7 11.94 17.79 -18.60
N LYS A 8 12.23 18.93 -17.96
CA LYS A 8 11.90 19.14 -16.53
C LYS A 8 10.40 18.98 -16.26
N TYR A 9 9.53 19.58 -17.07
CA TYR A 9 8.08 19.49 -16.87
C TYR A 9 7.53 18.10 -17.18
N SER A 10 8.03 17.46 -18.24
CA SER A 10 7.70 16.07 -18.57
C SER A 10 8.09 15.13 -17.42
N GLU A 11 9.27 15.28 -16.85
CA GLU A 11 9.70 14.49 -15.68
C GLU A 11 8.80 14.73 -14.47
N ILE A 12 8.41 15.98 -14.19
CA ILE A 12 7.48 16.30 -13.11
C ILE A 12 6.14 15.58 -13.30
N LEU A 13 5.60 15.58 -14.52
CA LEU A 13 4.35 14.90 -14.86
C LEU A 13 4.49 13.38 -14.71
N LEU A 14 5.48 12.78 -15.38
CA LEU A 14 5.70 11.33 -15.42
C LEU A 14 5.91 10.73 -14.03
N THR A 15 6.63 11.44 -13.17
CA THR A 15 6.89 11.00 -11.78
C THR A 15 5.74 11.30 -10.83
N GLY A 16 4.77 12.12 -11.22
CA GLY A 16 3.73 12.62 -10.31
C GLY A 16 4.26 13.46 -9.15
N SER A 17 5.50 13.95 -9.24
CA SER A 17 6.20 14.58 -8.10
C SER A 17 5.54 15.86 -7.60
N TYR A 18 4.76 16.53 -8.45
CA TYR A 18 3.96 17.71 -8.10
C TYR A 18 3.01 17.45 -6.91
N ALA A 19 2.50 16.23 -6.74
CA ALA A 19 1.61 15.88 -5.62
C ALA A 19 2.30 15.98 -4.24
N LYS A 20 3.64 16.02 -4.20
CA LYS A 20 4.46 16.12 -2.97
C LYS A 20 5.09 17.51 -2.79
N PHE A 21 4.84 18.46 -3.68
CA PHE A 21 5.44 19.79 -3.59
C PHE A 21 4.78 20.63 -2.49
N SER A 22 5.56 21.53 -1.90
CA SER A 22 5.02 22.51 -0.95
C SER A 22 4.07 23.49 -1.66
N PRO A 23 3.11 24.12 -0.94
CA PRO A 23 2.18 25.08 -1.54
C PRO A 23 2.89 26.21 -2.31
N GLU A 24 4.00 26.73 -1.78
CA GLU A 24 4.80 27.76 -2.44
C GLU A 24 5.40 27.26 -3.76
N LYS A 25 5.98 26.05 -3.74
CA LYS A 25 6.57 25.45 -4.95
C LYS A 25 5.50 25.16 -6.01
N LEU A 26 4.31 24.72 -5.61
CA LEU A 26 3.17 24.54 -6.51
C LEU A 26 2.69 25.85 -7.13
N HIS A 27 2.59 26.92 -6.32
CA HIS A 27 2.19 28.24 -6.82
C HIS A 27 3.19 28.82 -7.83
N ASN A 28 4.48 28.67 -7.56
CA ASN A 28 5.53 29.09 -8.48
C ASN A 28 5.49 28.26 -9.77
N LEU A 29 5.32 26.94 -9.67
CA LEU A 29 5.16 26.05 -10.83
C LEU A 29 3.93 26.44 -11.67
N HIS A 30 2.80 26.74 -11.04
CA HIS A 30 1.59 27.21 -11.73
C HIS A 30 1.88 28.48 -12.55
N LYS A 31 2.52 29.48 -11.93
CA LYS A 31 2.89 30.73 -12.62
C LYS A 31 3.85 30.49 -13.77
N GLU A 32 4.90 29.70 -13.55
CA GLU A 32 5.90 29.35 -14.58
C GLU A 32 5.23 28.68 -15.78
N LEU A 33 4.38 27.67 -15.54
CA LEU A 33 3.65 26.97 -16.61
C LEU A 33 2.71 27.92 -17.36
N GLY A 34 1.91 28.72 -16.63
CA GLY A 34 0.96 29.65 -17.23
C GLY A 34 1.59 30.68 -18.17
N LEU A 35 2.76 31.22 -17.80
CA LEU A 35 3.53 32.14 -18.65
C LEU A 35 4.11 31.46 -19.90
N MET A 36 4.37 30.16 -19.82
CA MET A 36 5.02 29.40 -20.89
C MET A 36 4.03 28.81 -21.91
N LEU A 37 2.76 28.63 -21.54
CA LEU A 37 1.76 27.98 -22.39
C LEU A 37 1.59 28.58 -23.79
N PRO A 38 1.50 29.92 -23.98
CA PRO A 38 1.34 30.49 -25.33
C PRO A 38 2.51 30.16 -26.25
N LYS A 39 3.75 30.23 -25.72
CA LYS A 39 4.95 29.87 -26.48
C LYS A 39 5.05 28.37 -26.74
N ALA A 40 4.55 27.56 -25.80
CA ALA A 40 4.52 26.11 -25.96
C ALA A 40 3.57 25.70 -27.09
N GLN A 41 2.40 26.34 -27.22
CA GLN A 41 1.43 26.10 -28.29
C GLN A 41 2.00 26.27 -29.70
N GLU A 42 2.92 27.22 -29.88
CA GLU A 42 3.54 27.49 -31.17
C GLU A 42 4.74 26.58 -31.48
N SER A 43 5.35 25.96 -30.46
CA SER A 43 6.68 25.33 -30.61
C SER A 43 6.79 23.87 -30.18
N LEU A 44 5.81 23.32 -29.46
CA LEU A 44 5.83 21.91 -29.07
C LEU A 44 5.00 21.06 -30.03
N GLU A 45 5.41 19.81 -30.18
CA GLU A 45 4.62 18.81 -30.89
C GLU A 45 3.31 18.52 -30.13
N PRO A 46 2.23 18.09 -30.80
CA PRO A 46 0.92 17.91 -30.16
C PRO A 46 0.96 17.04 -28.90
N SER A 47 1.65 15.89 -28.92
CA SER A 47 1.76 15.00 -27.76
C SER A 47 2.38 15.70 -26.55
N GLU A 48 3.47 16.45 -26.78
CA GLU A 48 4.21 17.17 -25.76
C GLU A 48 3.40 18.33 -25.18
N LEU A 49 2.63 19.01 -26.04
CA LEU A 49 1.73 20.08 -25.64
C LEU A 49 0.61 19.56 -24.73
N PHE A 50 0.04 18.39 -25.03
CA PHE A 50 -1.01 17.78 -24.19
C PHE A 50 -0.48 17.27 -22.85
N ASP A 51 0.76 16.80 -22.78
CA ASP A 51 1.41 16.50 -21.49
C ASP A 51 1.58 17.78 -20.66
N LEU A 52 1.98 18.90 -21.29
CA LEU A 52 2.07 20.18 -20.58
C LEU A 52 0.70 20.69 -20.10
N TYR A 53 -0.36 20.51 -20.90
CA TYR A 53 -1.73 20.81 -20.49
C TYR A 53 -2.19 19.94 -19.32
N GLU A 54 -1.85 18.65 -19.32
CA GLU A 54 -2.15 17.75 -18.20
C GLU A 54 -1.45 18.21 -16.90
N LEU A 55 -0.15 18.53 -16.98
CA LEU A 55 0.57 19.03 -15.83
C LEU A 55 -0.04 20.35 -15.32
N TYR A 56 -0.33 21.28 -16.23
CA TYR A 56 -0.93 22.56 -15.85
C TYR A 56 -2.34 22.38 -15.27
N PHE A 57 -3.12 21.44 -15.79
CA PHE A 57 -4.41 21.04 -15.22
C PHE A 57 -4.27 20.59 -13.77
N HIS A 58 -3.38 19.63 -13.49
CA HIS A 58 -3.18 19.11 -12.13
C HIS A 58 -2.72 20.20 -11.15
N VAL A 59 -1.73 20.99 -11.57
CA VAL A 59 -1.20 22.09 -10.75
C VAL A 59 -2.26 23.17 -10.51
N SER A 60 -3.10 23.46 -11.51
CA SER A 60 -4.22 24.41 -11.37
C SER A 60 -5.23 23.94 -10.33
N LEU A 61 -5.63 22.67 -10.34
CA LEU A 61 -6.51 22.11 -9.31
C LEU A 61 -5.90 22.20 -7.91
N LEU A 62 -4.63 21.79 -7.75
CA LEU A 62 -3.93 21.82 -6.47
C LEU A 62 -3.70 23.24 -5.91
N THR A 63 -3.80 24.25 -6.77
CA THR A 63 -3.65 25.67 -6.41
C THR A 63 -4.97 26.44 -6.43
N ASN A 64 -6.11 25.75 -6.55
CA ASN A 64 -7.48 26.31 -6.58
C ASN A 64 -7.75 27.28 -7.76
N HIS A 65 -7.09 27.08 -8.90
CA HIS A 65 -7.38 27.79 -10.15
C HIS A 65 -8.29 26.92 -11.05
N ASP A 66 -9.51 26.69 -10.60
CA ASP A 66 -10.52 25.86 -11.28
C ASP A 66 -10.82 26.33 -12.72
N VAL A 67 -10.87 27.64 -12.98
CA VAL A 67 -11.03 28.18 -14.33
C VAL A 67 -9.89 27.74 -15.26
N ASN A 68 -8.64 27.78 -14.79
CA ASN A 68 -7.48 27.35 -15.58
C ASN A 68 -7.52 25.84 -15.86
N ALA A 69 -7.89 25.05 -14.84
CA ALA A 69 -8.09 23.61 -15.01
C ALA A 69 -9.20 23.32 -16.03
N LYS A 70 -10.33 24.04 -15.95
CA LYS A 70 -11.45 23.88 -16.88
C LYS A 70 -11.03 24.19 -18.32
N LEU A 71 -10.26 25.26 -18.54
CA LEU A 71 -9.72 25.60 -19.85
C LEU A 71 -8.88 24.46 -20.44
N MET A 72 -8.00 23.83 -19.65
CA MET A 72 -7.22 22.69 -20.13
C MET A 72 -8.11 21.49 -20.44
N LEU A 73 -9.08 21.20 -19.57
CA LEU A 73 -10.04 20.11 -19.79
C LEU A 73 -10.85 20.31 -21.08
N ASP A 74 -11.22 21.55 -21.41
CA ASP A 74 -11.91 21.87 -22.66
C ASP A 74 -11.00 21.64 -23.87
N ARG A 75 -9.69 21.94 -23.79
CA ARG A 75 -8.73 21.57 -24.84
C ARG A 75 -8.67 20.07 -25.07
N PHE A 76 -8.64 19.27 -24.00
CA PHE A 76 -8.71 17.80 -24.11
C PHE A 76 -10.04 17.36 -24.73
N ASN A 77 -11.15 17.98 -24.35
CA ASN A 77 -12.45 17.66 -24.91
C ASN A 77 -12.51 17.98 -26.40
N ASP A 78 -12.02 19.14 -26.84
CA ASP A 78 -12.07 19.55 -28.24
C ASP A 78 -11.28 18.58 -29.12
N GLU A 79 -10.07 18.20 -28.71
CA GLU A 79 -9.19 17.29 -29.46
C GLU A 79 -9.69 15.85 -29.48
N PHE A 80 -10.12 15.33 -28.32
CA PHE A 80 -10.49 13.92 -28.15
C PHE A 80 -12.00 13.68 -28.17
N SER A 81 -12.81 14.68 -28.50
CA SER A 81 -14.27 14.53 -28.60
C SER A 81 -14.62 13.39 -29.58
N GLY A 82 -15.53 12.52 -29.16
CA GLY A 82 -15.94 11.35 -29.93
C GLY A 82 -14.97 10.16 -29.88
N GLN A 83 -13.78 10.30 -29.28
CA GLN A 83 -12.87 9.20 -29.00
C GLN A 83 -13.00 8.75 -27.55
N ARG A 84 -12.87 7.44 -27.32
CA ARG A 84 -12.88 6.86 -25.97
C ARG A 84 -11.49 7.02 -25.32
N SER A 85 -11.23 8.20 -24.74
CA SER A 85 -9.96 8.51 -24.05
C SER A 85 -10.08 8.38 -22.53
N GLN A 86 -9.46 7.36 -21.94
CA GLN A 86 -9.44 7.15 -20.48
C GLN A 86 -8.83 8.34 -19.73
N LYS A 87 -7.77 8.96 -20.30
CA LYS A 87 -7.10 10.11 -19.69
C LYS A 87 -8.08 11.27 -19.55
N TYR A 88 -8.80 11.61 -20.61
CA TYR A 88 -9.80 12.68 -20.57
C TYR A 88 -10.90 12.40 -19.52
N LEU A 89 -11.43 11.17 -19.46
CA LEU A 89 -12.45 10.80 -18.46
C LEU A 89 -11.95 11.00 -17.02
N ILE A 90 -10.68 10.69 -16.76
CA ILE A 90 -10.06 10.87 -15.44
C ILE A 90 -9.86 12.34 -15.11
N LEU A 91 -9.34 13.15 -16.05
CA LEU A 91 -9.20 14.59 -15.83
C LEU A 91 -10.58 15.23 -15.59
N LYS A 92 -11.60 14.82 -16.35
CA LYS A 92 -12.98 15.27 -16.16
C LYS A 92 -13.52 14.88 -14.78
N SER A 93 -13.27 13.65 -14.34
CA SER A 93 -13.63 13.17 -13.01
C SER A 93 -12.92 13.97 -11.90
N MET A 94 -11.62 14.21 -12.02
CA MET A 94 -10.83 15.03 -11.08
C MET A 94 -11.35 16.45 -10.97
N TYR A 95 -11.71 17.07 -12.10
CA TYR A 95 -12.29 18.40 -12.11
C TYR A 95 -13.59 18.44 -11.31
N TYR A 96 -14.53 17.51 -11.58
CA TYR A 96 -15.80 17.48 -10.86
C TYR A 96 -15.62 17.21 -9.36
N GLU A 97 -14.71 16.33 -8.96
CA GLU A 97 -14.43 16.12 -7.53
C GLU A 97 -13.88 17.39 -6.88
N ALA A 98 -12.91 18.06 -7.53
CA ALA A 98 -12.31 19.29 -7.00
C ALA A 98 -13.33 20.44 -6.89
N THR A 99 -14.37 20.46 -7.72
CA THR A 99 -15.46 21.44 -7.66
C THR A 99 -16.64 21.00 -6.78
N GLY A 100 -16.53 19.88 -6.06
CA GLY A 100 -17.55 19.39 -5.13
C GLY A 100 -18.74 18.68 -5.80
N GLU A 101 -18.58 18.24 -7.04
CA GLU A 101 -19.59 17.54 -7.84
C GLU A 101 -19.34 16.02 -7.90
N ASP A 102 -19.14 15.37 -6.75
CA ASP A 102 -18.72 13.96 -6.63
C ASP A 102 -19.54 12.97 -7.46
N LYS A 103 -20.86 13.18 -7.56
CA LYS A 103 -21.72 12.33 -8.41
C LYS A 103 -21.31 12.40 -9.88
N LYS A 104 -21.09 13.62 -10.39
CA LYS A 104 -20.60 13.81 -11.76
C LYS A 104 -19.18 13.29 -11.93
N ALA A 105 -18.36 13.34 -10.88
CA ALA A 105 -17.02 12.78 -10.90
C ALA A 105 -17.02 11.27 -11.12
N VAL A 106 -17.91 10.54 -10.44
CA VAL A 106 -18.11 9.10 -10.64
C VAL A 106 -18.72 8.81 -12.02
N ASP A 107 -19.79 9.52 -12.40
CA ASP A 107 -20.47 9.34 -13.68
C ASP A 107 -19.54 9.58 -14.88
N ALA A 108 -18.59 10.51 -14.75
CA ALA A 108 -17.61 10.84 -15.78
C ALA A 108 -16.65 9.69 -16.12
N LEU A 109 -16.43 8.74 -15.20
CA LEU A 109 -15.58 7.57 -15.44
C LEU A 109 -16.30 6.47 -16.22
N GLY A 110 -17.61 6.58 -16.37
CA GLY A 110 -18.45 5.60 -17.05
C GLY A 110 -18.63 4.30 -16.27
N LEU A 111 -19.38 3.37 -16.86
CA LEU A 111 -19.70 2.07 -16.27
C LEU A 111 -18.77 0.93 -16.70
N SER A 112 -17.86 1.19 -17.66
CA SER A 112 -16.97 0.15 -18.16
C SER A 112 -15.82 -0.03 -17.20
N GLN A 113 -16.01 -0.98 -16.29
CA GLN A 113 -15.03 -1.31 -15.27
C GLN A 113 -13.75 -1.92 -15.88
N ASP A 114 -13.78 -2.39 -17.13
CA ASP A 114 -12.62 -2.94 -17.86
C ASP A 114 -11.53 -1.90 -18.22
N GLU A 115 -11.80 -0.61 -18.02
CA GLU A 115 -10.80 0.43 -18.21
C GLU A 115 -9.88 0.57 -17.00
N LEU A 116 -8.64 0.10 -17.14
CA LEU A 116 -7.65 0.07 -16.08
C LEU A 116 -7.57 1.35 -15.23
N ARG A 117 -7.36 2.51 -15.86
CA ARG A 117 -7.16 3.76 -15.11
C ARG A 117 -8.46 4.28 -14.48
N ALA A 118 -9.59 4.10 -15.16
CA ALA A 118 -10.91 4.47 -14.63
C ALA A 118 -11.28 3.57 -13.44
N SER A 119 -10.99 2.27 -13.53
CA SER A 119 -11.18 1.29 -12.45
C SER A 119 -10.41 1.67 -11.18
N ARG A 120 -9.12 2.05 -11.30
CA ARG A 120 -8.35 2.52 -10.13
C ARG A 120 -8.97 3.75 -9.49
N ARG A 121 -9.43 4.69 -10.32
CA ARG A 121 -10.06 5.93 -9.84
C ARG A 121 -11.40 5.65 -9.16
N LEU A 122 -12.23 4.78 -9.74
CA LEU A 122 -13.47 4.32 -9.14
C LEU A 122 -13.23 3.65 -7.78
N ALA A 123 -12.18 2.84 -7.64
CA ALA A 123 -11.80 2.27 -6.35
C ALA A 123 -11.51 3.38 -5.32
N THR A 124 -10.87 4.48 -5.71
CA THR A 124 -10.61 5.58 -4.77
C THR A 124 -11.91 6.21 -4.24
N PHE A 125 -12.94 6.35 -5.09
CA PHE A 125 -14.25 6.85 -4.68
C PHE A 125 -14.99 5.90 -3.74
N SER A 126 -14.76 4.58 -3.83
CA SER A 126 -15.40 3.62 -2.93
C SER A 126 -14.74 3.53 -1.55
N LYS A 127 -13.64 4.25 -1.30
CA LYS A 127 -12.92 4.26 -0.02
C LYS A 127 -13.76 4.80 1.14
N ASN A 128 -14.57 5.82 0.88
CA ASN A 128 -15.41 6.49 1.87
C ASN A 128 -16.88 6.46 1.44
N LYS A 129 -17.78 6.50 2.42
CA LYS A 129 -19.21 6.74 2.19
C LYS A 129 -19.47 8.24 2.00
N ALA A 130 -20.67 8.58 1.57
CA ALA A 130 -21.11 9.97 1.40
C ALA A 130 -21.08 10.79 2.71
N ASP A 131 -21.08 10.14 3.88
CA ASP A 131 -20.94 10.79 5.19
C ASP A 131 -19.48 11.01 5.63
N GLY A 132 -18.51 10.63 4.78
CA GLY A 132 -17.07 10.74 5.05
C GLY A 132 -16.49 9.58 5.86
N SER A 133 -17.30 8.64 6.36
CA SER A 133 -16.82 7.44 7.04
C SER A 133 -16.21 6.42 6.07
N GLN A 134 -15.28 5.57 6.54
CA GLN A 134 -14.67 4.56 5.66
C GLN A 134 -15.69 3.51 5.22
N ASN A 135 -15.65 3.14 3.94
CA ASN A 135 -16.43 2.07 3.34
C ASN A 135 -15.56 0.87 2.99
N ILE A 136 -14.95 0.26 4.02
CA ILE A 136 -13.94 -0.81 3.84
C ILE A 136 -14.46 -1.97 2.96
N PRO A 137 -15.69 -2.49 3.12
CA PRO A 137 -16.16 -3.61 2.30
C PRO A 137 -16.25 -3.30 0.80
N GLU A 138 -16.82 -2.14 0.43
CA GLU A 138 -16.92 -1.75 -0.98
C GLU A 138 -15.54 -1.40 -1.54
N TYR A 139 -14.66 -0.83 -0.70
CA TYR A 139 -13.30 -0.53 -1.11
C TYR A 139 -12.51 -1.80 -1.43
N ILE A 140 -12.55 -2.81 -0.56
CA ILE A 140 -11.95 -4.13 -0.81
C ILE A 140 -12.46 -4.70 -2.14
N LYS A 141 -13.78 -4.73 -2.34
CA LYS A 141 -14.38 -5.23 -3.58
C LYS A 141 -13.86 -4.50 -4.82
N SER A 142 -13.72 -3.18 -4.74
CA SER A 142 -13.20 -2.37 -5.85
C SER A 142 -11.71 -2.61 -6.11
N LEU A 143 -10.91 -2.77 -5.07
CA LEU A 143 -9.48 -3.09 -5.18
C LEU A 143 -9.26 -4.48 -5.78
N VAL A 144 -10.02 -5.49 -5.34
CA VAL A 144 -9.99 -6.85 -5.92
C VAL A 144 -10.36 -6.81 -7.39
N PHE A 145 -11.44 -6.11 -7.74
CA PHE A 145 -11.84 -5.95 -9.12
C PHE A 145 -10.73 -5.29 -9.96
N TYR A 146 -10.11 -4.22 -9.46
CA TYR A 146 -8.99 -3.57 -10.13
C TYR A 146 -7.79 -4.51 -10.32
N LEU A 147 -7.41 -5.27 -9.30
CA LEU A 147 -6.28 -6.21 -9.36
C LEU A 147 -6.54 -7.39 -10.31
N ASN A 148 -7.79 -7.78 -10.55
CA ASN A 148 -8.12 -8.73 -11.61
C ASN A 148 -7.79 -8.19 -13.01
N ILE A 149 -7.79 -6.88 -13.19
CA ILE A 149 -7.37 -6.21 -14.45
C ILE A 149 -5.86 -5.96 -14.44
N GLN A 150 -5.28 -5.57 -13.30
CA GLN A 150 -3.86 -5.24 -13.14
C GLN A 150 -3.21 -6.00 -11.98
N PRO A 151 -2.90 -7.28 -12.17
CA PRO A 151 -2.34 -8.10 -11.10
C PRO A 151 -0.91 -7.71 -10.71
N SER A 152 -0.20 -6.92 -11.53
CA SER A 152 1.17 -6.50 -11.25
C SER A 152 1.29 -5.21 -10.43
N ASP A 153 0.18 -4.58 -10.01
CA ASP A 153 0.24 -3.37 -9.19
C ASP A 153 0.49 -3.72 -7.71
N ILE A 154 1.78 -3.79 -7.37
CA ILE A 154 2.27 -4.06 -6.01
C ILE A 154 1.77 -3.03 -4.97
N THR A 155 1.51 -1.79 -5.38
CA THR A 155 1.04 -0.75 -4.46
C THR A 155 -0.40 -1.03 -4.08
N THR A 156 -1.21 -1.45 -5.05
CA THR A 156 -2.61 -1.81 -4.79
C THR A 156 -2.73 -3.12 -4.01
N TRP A 157 -1.86 -4.10 -4.23
CA TRP A 157 -1.77 -5.29 -3.36
C TRP A 157 -1.45 -4.94 -1.90
N ALA A 158 -0.46 -4.07 -1.67
CA ALA A 158 -0.11 -3.61 -0.33
C ALA A 158 -1.27 -2.84 0.33
N GLU A 159 -2.00 -2.03 -0.43
CA GLU A 159 -3.18 -1.30 0.05
C GLU A 159 -4.36 -2.22 0.39
N LEU A 160 -4.59 -3.26 -0.43
CA LEU A 160 -5.61 -4.27 -0.19
C LEU A 160 -5.30 -5.06 1.09
N ALA A 161 -4.03 -5.42 1.32
CA ALA A 161 -3.59 -6.03 2.56
C ALA A 161 -3.94 -5.19 3.79
N ASP A 162 -3.74 -3.87 3.72
CA ASP A 162 -4.11 -2.94 4.79
C ASP A 162 -5.62 -2.90 5.04
N GLN A 163 -6.44 -3.01 3.99
CA GLN A 163 -7.90 -3.03 4.16
C GLN A 163 -8.39 -4.33 4.80
N TYR A 164 -7.85 -5.49 4.39
CA TYR A 164 -8.14 -6.77 5.03
C TYR A 164 -7.72 -6.81 6.50
N ALA A 165 -6.53 -6.29 6.82
CA ALA A 165 -6.06 -6.20 8.20
C ALA A 165 -6.99 -5.35 9.10
N LYS A 166 -7.59 -4.27 8.58
CA LYS A 166 -8.55 -3.43 9.34
C LYS A 166 -9.81 -4.17 9.77
N ILE A 167 -10.26 -5.15 8.99
CA ILE A 167 -11.43 -5.98 9.34
C ILE A 167 -11.04 -7.27 10.06
N GLY A 168 -9.74 -7.44 10.35
CA GLY A 168 -9.21 -8.62 11.03
C GLY A 168 -9.08 -9.85 10.14
N ASP A 169 -9.20 -9.71 8.81
CA ASP A 169 -8.98 -10.79 7.87
C ASP A 169 -7.49 -10.91 7.53
N TYR A 170 -6.74 -11.43 8.50
CA TYR A 170 -5.28 -11.50 8.37
C TYR A 170 -4.80 -12.55 7.37
N GLU A 171 -5.61 -13.57 7.05
CA GLU A 171 -5.25 -14.58 6.06
C GLU A 171 -5.16 -13.95 4.67
N GLU A 172 -6.21 -13.23 4.26
CA GLU A 172 -6.23 -12.49 3.00
C GLU A 172 -5.20 -11.34 2.98
N ALA A 173 -4.98 -10.69 4.13
CA ALA A 173 -3.93 -9.67 4.24
C ALA A 173 -2.53 -10.25 3.97
N VAL A 174 -2.21 -11.43 4.51
CA VAL A 174 -0.93 -12.11 4.26
C VAL A 174 -0.83 -12.57 2.81
N PHE A 175 -1.91 -13.07 2.22
CA PHE A 175 -1.95 -13.42 0.79
C PHE A 175 -1.57 -12.22 -0.08
N CYS A 176 -2.20 -11.06 0.15
CA CYS A 176 -1.91 -9.84 -0.58
C CYS A 176 -0.44 -9.39 -0.43
N LEU A 177 0.14 -9.50 0.77
CA LEU A 177 1.56 -9.17 0.98
C LEU A 177 2.51 -10.17 0.31
N LYS A 178 2.11 -11.44 0.15
CA LYS A 178 2.89 -12.42 -0.61
C LYS A 178 2.90 -12.07 -2.10
N GLU A 179 1.80 -11.60 -2.66
CA GLU A 179 1.77 -11.08 -4.04
C GLU A 179 2.76 -9.92 -4.23
N VAL A 180 2.87 -9.01 -3.25
CA VAL A 180 3.91 -7.96 -3.26
C VAL A 180 5.32 -8.58 -3.27
N LEU A 181 5.57 -9.60 -2.46
CA LEU A 181 6.88 -10.27 -2.35
C LEU A 181 7.27 -11.07 -3.60
N LEU A 182 6.32 -11.48 -4.44
CA LEU A 182 6.63 -12.10 -5.74
C LEU A 182 7.35 -11.12 -6.67
N HIS A 183 7.04 -9.83 -6.56
CA HIS A 183 7.68 -8.76 -7.33
C HIS A 183 8.90 -8.17 -6.62
N GLU A 184 8.84 -8.04 -5.29
CA GLU A 184 9.87 -7.41 -4.47
C GLU A 184 10.46 -8.40 -3.44
N PRO A 185 11.26 -9.40 -3.88
CA PRO A 185 11.72 -10.50 -3.03
C PRO A 185 12.74 -10.11 -1.97
N LEU A 186 13.18 -8.84 -1.96
CA LEU A 186 14.12 -8.27 -0.99
C LEU A 186 13.47 -7.21 -0.09
N ALA A 187 12.14 -7.03 -0.15
CA ALA A 187 11.42 -6.07 0.68
C ALA A 187 11.27 -6.57 2.12
N TYR A 188 12.33 -6.45 2.94
CA TYR A 188 12.36 -6.88 4.33
C TYR A 188 11.22 -6.30 5.19
N SER A 189 10.78 -5.07 4.89
CA SER A 189 9.65 -4.42 5.57
C SER A 189 8.31 -5.12 5.28
N ILE A 190 8.14 -5.66 4.07
CA ILE A 190 6.96 -6.43 3.67
C ILE A 190 6.99 -7.83 4.29
N PHE A 191 8.17 -8.49 4.34
CA PHE A 191 8.34 -9.75 5.10
C PHE A 191 7.94 -9.57 6.56
N TYR A 192 8.39 -8.49 7.21
CA TYR A 192 7.98 -8.17 8.58
C TYR A 192 6.46 -7.96 8.70
N LYS A 193 5.86 -7.15 7.82
CA LYS A 193 4.42 -6.87 7.86
C LYS A 193 3.59 -8.16 7.67
N ALA A 194 4.02 -9.03 6.76
CA ALA A 194 3.41 -10.34 6.55
C ALA A 194 3.56 -11.23 7.79
N GLY A 195 4.76 -11.27 8.40
CA GLY A 195 5.00 -12.00 9.65
C GLY A 195 4.12 -11.49 10.80
N LEU A 196 3.92 -10.17 10.89
CA LEU A 196 3.05 -9.55 11.89
C LEU A 196 1.58 -9.94 11.70
N TYR A 197 1.06 -9.88 10.48
CA TYR A 197 -0.32 -10.30 10.19
C TYR A 197 -0.52 -11.80 10.36
N GLN A 198 0.47 -12.61 9.97
CA GLN A 198 0.45 -14.05 10.23
C GLN A 198 0.42 -14.35 11.74
N TYR A 199 1.16 -13.59 12.54
CA TYR A 199 1.14 -13.68 14.00
C TYR A 199 -0.22 -13.26 14.58
N TYR A 200 -0.84 -12.20 14.05
CA TYR A 200 -2.19 -11.79 14.45
C TYR A 200 -3.26 -12.81 14.06
N HIS A 201 -3.14 -13.45 12.90
CA HIS A 201 -3.97 -14.58 12.51
C HIS A 201 -3.86 -15.72 13.52
N PHE A 202 -2.62 -16.06 13.92
CA PHE A 202 -2.40 -17.04 14.99
C PHE A 202 -3.12 -16.65 16.28
N LEU A 203 -2.97 -15.41 16.75
CA LEU A 203 -3.60 -14.96 18.00
C LEU A 203 -5.13 -15.01 17.93
N GLN A 204 -5.73 -14.75 16.77
CA GLN A 204 -7.18 -14.91 16.56
C GLN A 204 -7.59 -16.38 16.67
N GLN A 205 -6.89 -17.28 15.99
CA GLN A 205 -7.19 -18.71 16.00
C GLN A 205 -6.99 -19.33 17.39
N ASP A 206 -5.94 -18.90 18.10
CA ASP A 206 -5.70 -19.35 19.46
C ASP A 206 -6.76 -18.81 20.44
N LYS A 207 -7.37 -17.66 20.19
CA LYS A 207 -8.46 -17.13 21.04
C LYS A 207 -9.85 -17.68 20.69
N ALA A 208 -10.07 -18.10 19.44
CA ALA A 208 -11.40 -18.44 18.93
C ALA A 208 -12.00 -19.74 19.50
N LYS A 209 -11.17 -20.69 19.97
CA LYS A 209 -11.63 -22.00 20.45
C LYS A 209 -11.40 -22.18 21.95
N SER A 210 -12.32 -22.94 22.56
CA SER A 210 -12.15 -23.44 23.94
C SER A 210 -10.82 -24.20 24.04
N GLU A 211 -10.11 -24.05 25.15
CA GLU A 211 -8.77 -24.62 25.37
C GLU A 211 -8.71 -26.15 25.15
N LYS A 212 -9.85 -26.85 25.35
CA LYS A 212 -10.01 -28.29 25.14
C LYS A 212 -10.20 -28.69 23.67
N ASP A 213 -10.65 -27.76 22.83
CA ASP A 213 -10.93 -27.98 21.40
C ASP A 213 -9.87 -27.37 20.48
N LYS A 214 -8.79 -26.81 21.05
CA LYS A 214 -7.67 -26.24 20.30
C LYS A 214 -6.84 -27.35 19.68
N ASP A 215 -6.91 -27.45 18.36
CA ASP A 215 -6.01 -28.30 17.60
C ASP A 215 -4.64 -27.62 17.45
N LEU A 216 -3.71 -27.94 18.36
CA LEU A 216 -2.35 -27.38 18.33
C LEU A 216 -1.62 -27.70 17.01
N ALA A 217 -1.97 -28.80 16.34
CA ALA A 217 -1.37 -29.16 15.05
C ALA A 217 -1.80 -28.21 13.93
N SER A 218 -2.95 -27.53 14.04
CA SER A 218 -3.37 -26.50 13.07
C SER A 218 -2.86 -25.10 13.43
N LEU A 219 -2.57 -24.81 14.69
CA LEU A 219 -1.93 -23.55 15.11
C LEU A 219 -0.43 -23.52 14.77
N TYR A 220 0.25 -24.67 14.86
CA TYR A 220 1.68 -24.80 14.62
C TYR A 220 2.14 -24.23 13.25
N PRO A 221 1.53 -24.58 12.10
CA PRO A 221 1.96 -24.07 10.80
C PRO A 221 1.78 -22.56 10.66
N ILE A 222 0.72 -22.00 11.24
CA ILE A 222 0.47 -20.55 11.23
C ILE A 222 1.58 -19.84 11.99
N TYR A 223 1.86 -20.34 13.19
CA TYR A 223 2.89 -19.82 14.08
C TYR A 223 4.28 -19.94 13.46
N GLN A 224 4.61 -21.09 12.88
CA GLN A 224 5.85 -21.30 12.15
C GLN A 224 6.00 -20.31 10.99
N GLY A 225 4.94 -20.11 10.20
CA GLY A 225 4.94 -19.15 9.09
C GLY A 225 5.27 -17.73 9.54
N ALA A 226 4.75 -17.28 10.68
CA ALA A 226 5.08 -15.96 11.22
C ALA A 226 6.56 -15.83 11.59
N ARG A 227 7.12 -16.85 12.25
CA ARG A 227 8.54 -16.89 12.64
C ARG A 227 9.43 -16.83 11.40
N ASP A 228 9.13 -17.65 10.40
CA ASP A 228 9.95 -17.78 9.21
C ASP A 228 9.93 -16.47 8.38
N LEU A 229 8.80 -15.75 8.36
CA LEU A 229 8.70 -14.41 7.76
C LEU A 229 9.55 -13.37 8.51
N PHE A 230 9.56 -13.38 9.85
CA PHE A 230 10.43 -12.50 10.62
C PHE A 230 11.91 -12.85 10.47
N LEU A 231 12.27 -14.14 10.45
CA LEU A 231 13.63 -14.61 10.17
C LEU A 231 14.10 -14.11 8.81
N ARG A 232 13.25 -14.21 7.78
CA ARG A 232 13.57 -13.71 6.44
C ARG A 232 13.77 -12.20 6.41
N ALA A 233 12.97 -11.44 7.16
CA ALA A 233 13.14 -9.99 7.27
C ALA A 233 14.51 -9.61 7.87
N VAL A 234 14.95 -10.29 8.94
CA VAL A 234 16.26 -10.01 9.58
C VAL A 234 17.44 -10.59 8.80
N GLU A 235 17.24 -11.65 8.03
CA GLU A 235 18.23 -12.19 7.11
C GLU A 235 18.57 -11.18 6.01
N ILE A 236 17.54 -10.51 5.45
CA ILE A 236 17.72 -9.46 4.44
C ILE A 236 18.23 -8.16 5.09
N SER A 237 17.73 -7.81 6.27
CA SER A 237 18.11 -6.58 6.98
C SER A 237 18.37 -6.84 8.47
N ALA A 238 19.62 -7.12 8.81
CA ALA A 238 20.05 -7.46 10.17
C ALA A 238 19.90 -6.30 11.17
N SER A 239 19.74 -5.06 10.70
CA SER A 239 19.49 -3.87 11.53
C SER A 239 18.00 -3.56 11.70
N TYR A 240 17.09 -4.37 11.15
CA TYR A 240 15.66 -4.09 11.22
C TYR A 240 15.07 -4.56 12.56
N THR A 241 15.16 -3.69 13.58
CA THR A 241 14.78 -3.97 14.96
C THR A 241 13.38 -4.60 15.10
N LYS A 242 12.37 -4.08 14.39
CA LYS A 242 10.98 -4.55 14.54
C LYS A 242 10.81 -6.05 14.31
N ALA A 243 11.55 -6.63 13.35
CA ALA A 243 11.49 -8.07 13.10
C ALA A 243 12.20 -8.88 14.20
N TRP A 244 13.31 -8.37 14.76
CA TRP A 244 13.93 -8.97 15.94
C TRP A 244 13.00 -8.96 17.15
N VAL A 245 12.27 -7.87 17.38
CA VAL A 245 11.28 -7.80 18.46
C VAL A 245 10.17 -8.84 18.24
N GLY A 246 9.69 -9.00 17.01
CA GLY A 246 8.73 -10.06 16.66
C GLY A 246 9.23 -11.47 17.04
N LEU A 247 10.48 -11.79 16.70
CA LEU A 247 11.11 -13.07 17.07
C LEU A 247 11.24 -13.25 18.59
N ALA A 248 11.62 -12.20 19.31
CA ALA A 248 11.70 -12.23 20.77
C ALA A 248 10.33 -12.49 21.41
N THR A 249 9.28 -11.79 20.96
CA THR A 249 7.91 -11.96 21.44
C THR A 249 7.37 -13.36 21.15
N MET A 250 7.66 -13.91 19.97
CA MET A 250 7.26 -15.28 19.65
C MET A 250 7.93 -16.29 20.59
N GLY A 251 9.21 -16.13 20.87
CA GLY A 251 9.90 -16.99 21.83
C GLY A 251 9.30 -17.01 23.25
N GLU A 252 8.50 -16.00 23.62
CA GLU A 252 7.87 -15.90 24.95
C GLU A 252 6.45 -16.48 25.00
N SER A 253 5.90 -16.94 23.88
CA SER A 253 4.53 -17.46 23.84
C SER A 253 4.39 -18.79 24.60
N ASP A 254 3.31 -18.91 25.36
CA ASP A 254 2.84 -20.13 26.01
C ASP A 254 2.55 -21.28 25.03
N LEU A 255 2.37 -20.97 23.73
CA LEU A 255 2.18 -21.97 22.70
C LEU A 255 3.35 -22.97 22.66
N LEU A 256 4.59 -22.50 22.86
CA LEU A 256 5.78 -23.36 22.80
C LEU A 256 5.71 -24.47 23.86
N ASP A 257 5.35 -24.10 25.10
CA ASP A 257 5.09 -25.02 26.21
C ASP A 257 3.94 -25.99 25.90
N ARG A 258 2.86 -25.48 25.29
CA ARG A 258 1.68 -26.29 24.93
C ARG A 258 2.02 -27.33 23.86
N LEU A 259 2.85 -26.96 22.87
CA LEU A 259 3.34 -27.85 21.82
C LEU A 259 4.28 -28.92 22.38
N GLU A 260 5.11 -28.58 23.37
CA GLU A 260 6.03 -29.53 24.01
C GLU A 260 5.29 -30.52 24.93
N LYS A 261 4.30 -30.07 25.71
CA LYS A 261 3.60 -30.91 26.70
C LYS A 261 2.51 -31.81 26.10
N ASN A 262 1.97 -31.47 24.92
CA ASN A 262 0.89 -32.25 24.32
C ASN A 262 1.41 -33.53 23.65
N LYS A 263 0.82 -34.67 24.00
CA LYS A 263 1.24 -36.02 23.54
C LYS A 263 1.30 -36.19 22.02
N LYS A 264 0.43 -35.52 21.26
CA LYS A 264 0.38 -35.66 19.79
C LYS A 264 1.49 -34.86 19.13
N THR A 265 1.68 -33.62 19.56
CA THR A 265 2.69 -32.72 19.00
C THR A 265 4.10 -33.02 19.52
N SER A 266 4.22 -33.60 20.72
CA SER A 266 5.52 -34.03 21.28
C SER A 266 6.12 -35.23 20.58
N ALA A 267 5.30 -36.07 19.95
CA ALA A 267 5.76 -37.18 19.12
C ALA A 267 6.31 -36.71 17.74
N ASP A 268 5.97 -35.50 17.29
CA ASP A 268 6.42 -34.97 16.01
C ASP A 268 7.80 -34.27 16.14
N THR A 269 8.82 -34.88 15.55
CA THR A 269 10.20 -34.38 15.57
C THR A 269 10.34 -32.98 14.95
N LYS A 270 9.52 -32.63 13.95
CA LYS A 270 9.58 -31.30 13.32
C LYS A 270 9.11 -30.23 14.29
N ILE A 271 8.02 -30.49 15.00
CA ILE A 271 7.48 -29.56 16.00
C ILE A 271 8.47 -29.39 17.17
N GLN A 272 9.07 -30.48 17.65
CA GLN A 272 10.08 -30.40 18.71
C GLN A 272 11.32 -29.60 18.29
N THR A 273 11.79 -29.79 17.05
CA THR A 273 12.89 -29.00 16.49
C THR A 273 12.52 -27.52 16.42
N PHE A 274 11.32 -27.22 15.90
CA PHE A 274 10.79 -25.87 15.84
C PHE A 274 10.73 -25.18 17.21
N VAL A 275 10.21 -25.86 18.24
CA VAL A 275 10.11 -25.30 19.61
C VAL A 275 11.51 -24.96 20.13
N LYS A 276 12.45 -25.89 20.04
CA LYS A 276 13.83 -25.70 20.48
C LYS A 276 14.51 -24.53 19.77
N GLU A 277 14.42 -24.48 18.44
CA GLU A 277 15.02 -23.41 17.65
C GLU A 277 14.40 -22.05 17.96
N THR A 278 13.08 -21.99 18.14
CA THR A 278 12.38 -20.73 18.45
C THR A 278 12.81 -20.18 19.82
N ILE A 279 13.01 -21.05 20.81
CA ILE A 279 13.55 -20.67 22.12
C ILE A 279 15.01 -20.17 21.99
N GLN A 280 15.84 -20.81 21.16
CA GLN A 280 17.22 -20.36 20.93
C GLN A 280 17.26 -19.00 20.22
N VAL A 281 16.44 -18.83 19.19
CA VAL A 281 16.31 -17.57 18.43
C VAL A 281 15.82 -16.44 19.34
N ARG A 282 14.97 -16.71 20.34
CA ARG A 282 14.53 -15.71 21.33
C ARG A 282 15.69 -15.01 22.01
N GLU A 283 16.63 -15.78 22.55
CA GLU A 283 17.75 -15.22 23.31
C GLU A 283 18.67 -14.39 22.41
N LEU A 284 18.90 -14.85 21.17
CA LEU A 284 19.62 -14.10 20.15
C LEU A 284 18.90 -12.80 19.79
N ALA A 285 17.59 -12.86 19.57
CA ALA A 285 16.77 -11.72 19.21
C ALA A 285 16.77 -10.65 20.31
N LYS A 286 16.63 -11.04 21.57
CA LYS A 286 16.73 -10.13 22.73
C LYS A 286 18.10 -9.46 22.82
N ALA A 287 19.19 -10.21 22.63
CA ALA A 287 20.53 -9.64 22.58
C ALA A 287 20.67 -8.63 21.44
N ARG A 288 20.14 -8.94 20.26
CA ARG A 288 20.23 -8.07 19.08
C ARG A 288 19.40 -6.80 19.22
N VAL A 289 18.20 -6.86 19.79
CA VAL A 289 17.39 -5.66 20.07
C VAL A 289 18.11 -4.74 21.05
N ARG A 290 18.69 -5.29 22.13
CA ARG A 290 19.47 -4.50 23.10
C ARG A 290 20.63 -3.77 22.44
N GLU A 291 21.35 -4.45 21.55
CA GLU A 291 22.47 -3.87 20.81
C GLU A 291 22.01 -2.75 19.86
N LEU A 292 20.95 -2.99 19.07
CA LEU A 292 20.47 -2.03 18.05
C LEU A 292 19.87 -0.77 18.67
N GLU A 293 19.13 -0.92 19.78
CA GLU A 293 18.39 0.17 20.43
C GLU A 293 19.10 0.74 21.66
N ASN A 294 20.32 0.27 21.96
CA ASN A 294 21.11 0.66 23.14
C ASN A 294 20.35 0.51 24.47
N LEU A 295 19.57 -0.58 24.61
CA LEU A 295 18.73 -0.78 25.80
C LEU A 295 19.52 -1.41 26.95
N PRO A 296 19.33 -0.93 28.20
CA PRO A 296 20.03 -1.45 29.36
C PRO A 296 19.51 -2.82 29.81
N SER A 297 18.25 -3.16 29.51
CA SER A 297 17.62 -4.42 29.94
C SER A 297 16.45 -4.85 29.05
N ASP A 298 16.06 -6.12 29.17
CA ASP A 298 14.98 -6.73 28.36
C ASP A 298 13.59 -6.14 28.64
N ALA A 299 13.39 -5.49 29.81
CA ALA A 299 12.09 -4.94 30.21
C ALA A 299 11.57 -3.84 29.28
N GLU A 300 12.43 -3.26 28.44
CA GLU A 300 12.11 -2.17 27.51
C GLU A 300 11.85 -2.64 26.08
N ILE A 301 12.07 -3.92 25.78
CA ILE A 301 11.88 -4.51 24.43
C ILE A 301 10.41 -4.40 24.01
N LEU A 302 9.46 -4.65 24.92
CA LEU A 302 8.03 -4.56 24.63
C LEU A 302 7.56 -3.14 24.26
N LYS A 303 8.30 -2.09 24.65
CA LYS A 303 7.96 -0.70 24.26
C LYS A 303 8.19 -0.43 22.77
N HIS A 304 8.99 -1.24 22.09
CA HIS A 304 9.33 -1.07 20.67
C HIS A 304 8.30 -1.72 19.72
N LEU A 305 7.24 -2.32 20.26
CA LEU A 305 6.10 -2.85 19.51
C LEU A 305 4.93 -1.84 19.34
N GLN A 306 4.97 -0.70 20.05
CA GLN A 306 3.97 0.37 19.94
C GLN A 306 4.29 1.30 18.76
#